data_AF-A0A7W0EVR3-F1
#
_entry.id   AF-A0A7W0EVR3-F1
#
_cell.length_a   1.000
_cell.length_b   1.000
_cell.length_c   1.000
_cell.angle_alpha   90.00
_cell.angle_beta   90.00
_cell.angle_gamma   90.00
#
_symmetry.space_group_name_H-M   'P 1'
#
loop_
_entity.id
_entity.type
_entity.pdbx_description
1 polymer ?
#
loop_
_entity_poly.entity_id
_entity_poly.type
_entity_poly.pdbx_seq_one_letter_code
_entity_poly.pdbx_strand_id
1 'polypeptide(L)'
;MSQSPHPKFPFPQKTQFTRTLEENNRKDMIISEWIFKPGMLFKSMDKWWGDRKQRTIPHEGLDLCLYKDPQGTIHSLDSQTRIPALFNGRVVKIMKDFLGLTMVMEHDPVDESAPGFLTIFGHANPAKDMHVGRRVKKGEMICSLSWPDKPKSQGLLPHLHITAGTFSSEIPYDKLTWKVIPATPSLTLIDPLPLLDWPFEILKS
;
A
#
# COMPACT_ATOMS: atom_id res chain seq x y z
N MET A 1 -2.42 14.07 -26.42
CA MET A 1 -2.77 14.27 -25.00
C MET A 1 -3.94 13.34 -24.71
N SER A 2 -3.70 12.21 -24.03
CA SER A 2 -4.76 11.30 -23.62
C SER A 2 -4.71 11.24 -22.10
N GLN A 3 -5.60 11.95 -21.44
CA GLN A 3 -5.83 11.75 -20.02
C GLN A 3 -6.59 10.43 -19.90
N SER A 4 -5.92 9.40 -19.39
CA SER A 4 -6.59 8.17 -18.97
C SER A 4 -7.69 8.54 -17.96
N PRO A 5 -8.88 7.92 -18.03
CA PRO A 5 -9.94 8.14 -17.07
C PRO A 5 -9.57 7.39 -15.79
N HIS A 6 -8.64 7.94 -15.01
CA HIS A 6 -8.47 7.46 -13.65
C HIS A 6 -9.76 7.80 -12.89
N PRO A 7 -10.43 6.81 -12.25
CA PRO A 7 -11.57 7.12 -11.40
C PRO A 7 -11.13 8.18 -10.40
N LYS A 8 -11.89 9.27 -10.30
CA LYS A 8 -11.62 10.32 -9.32
C LYS A 8 -11.59 9.64 -7.96
N PHE A 9 -10.44 9.70 -7.28
CA PHE A 9 -10.35 9.21 -5.91
C PHE A 9 -11.42 9.92 -5.07
N PRO A 10 -12.15 9.21 -4.20
CA PRO A 10 -13.20 9.82 -3.39
C PRO A 10 -12.65 10.84 -2.38
N PHE A 11 -11.33 10.97 -2.23
CA PHE A 11 -10.68 11.91 -1.32
C PHE A 11 -10.11 13.13 -2.06
N PRO A 12 -10.62 14.35 -1.80
CA PRO A 12 -10.04 15.57 -2.33
C PRO A 12 -8.76 15.98 -1.58
N GLN A 13 -8.45 15.34 -0.44
CA GLN A 13 -7.30 15.69 0.38
C GLN A 13 -6.05 14.92 -0.06
N LYS A 14 -4.96 15.66 -0.29
CA LYS A 14 -3.61 15.09 -0.46
C LYS A 14 -3.22 14.24 0.75
N THR A 15 -2.71 13.03 0.54
CA THR A 15 -2.36 12.09 1.63
C THR A 15 -1.16 12.57 2.44
N GLN A 16 -0.24 13.31 1.82
CA GLN A 16 1.07 13.66 2.40
C GLN A 16 1.86 12.41 2.85
N PHE A 17 1.57 11.25 2.23
CA PHE A 17 2.11 9.96 2.64
C PHE A 17 3.63 9.94 2.66
N THR A 18 4.25 10.26 1.51
CA THR A 18 5.71 10.23 1.37
C THR A 18 6.39 11.20 2.33
N ARG A 19 5.89 12.44 2.42
CA ARG A 19 6.42 13.44 3.35
C ARG A 19 6.36 12.97 4.80
N THR A 20 5.23 12.45 5.23
CA THR A 20 5.06 11.97 6.61
C THR A 20 5.98 10.78 6.88
N LEU A 21 6.16 9.91 5.89
CA LEU A 21 7.08 8.79 5.94
C LEU A 21 8.53 9.28 6.09
N GLU A 22 8.98 10.29 5.34
CA GLU A 22 10.31 10.91 5.51
C GLU A 22 10.52 11.46 6.93
N GLU A 23 9.59 12.32 7.39
CA GLU A 23 9.68 13.02 8.68
C GLU A 23 9.74 12.05 9.89
N ASN A 24 9.20 10.83 9.74
CA ASN A 24 9.09 9.85 10.80
C ASN A 24 9.99 8.63 10.62
N ASN A 25 10.95 8.66 9.70
CA ASN A 25 11.92 7.58 9.55
C ASN A 25 13.35 8.13 9.67
N ARG A 26 14.34 7.44 9.11
CA ARG A 26 15.74 7.82 9.26
C ARG A 26 15.97 9.22 8.68
N LYS A 27 16.84 10.01 9.32
CA LYS A 27 17.14 11.39 8.93
C LYS A 27 17.74 11.53 7.53
N ASP A 28 18.35 10.48 7.02
CA ASP A 28 18.96 10.40 5.69
C ASP A 28 17.99 9.87 4.63
N MET A 29 16.76 9.49 5.00
CA MET A 29 15.74 9.06 4.06
C MET A 29 15.02 10.27 3.45
N ILE A 30 15.58 10.77 2.35
CA ILE A 30 14.99 11.84 1.54
C ILE A 30 14.58 11.23 0.19
N ILE A 31 13.30 11.31 -0.13
CA ILE A 31 12.62 10.69 -1.26
C ILE A 31 12.27 11.79 -2.27
N SER A 32 13.06 11.90 -3.33
CA SER A 32 12.70 12.77 -4.46
C SER A 32 11.62 12.12 -5.32
N GLU A 33 11.69 10.81 -5.50
CA GLU A 33 10.74 10.04 -6.29
C GLU A 33 10.69 8.57 -5.88
N TRP A 34 9.53 7.94 -6.04
CA TRP A 34 9.37 6.49 -5.93
C TRP A 34 9.82 5.80 -7.21
N ILE A 35 10.47 4.64 -7.08
CA ILE A 35 10.94 3.85 -8.22
C ILE A 35 10.18 2.53 -8.29
N PHE A 36 9.60 2.27 -9.45
CA PHE A 36 8.84 1.06 -9.71
C PHE A 36 9.46 0.22 -10.82
N LYS A 37 9.46 -1.09 -10.63
CA LYS A 37 9.56 -2.05 -11.73
C LYS A 37 8.15 -2.37 -12.24
N PRO A 38 7.95 -2.71 -13.53
CA PRO A 38 6.61 -2.97 -14.08
C PRO A 38 5.78 -3.99 -13.28
N GLY A 39 6.41 -5.05 -12.74
CA GLY A 39 5.76 -6.07 -11.92
C GLY A 39 5.24 -5.60 -10.54
N MET A 40 5.63 -4.41 -10.08
CA MET A 40 5.22 -3.83 -8.79
C MET A 40 3.88 -3.09 -8.88
N LEU A 41 3.43 -2.75 -10.09
CA LEU A 41 2.28 -1.88 -10.31
C LEU A 41 0.95 -2.63 -10.24
N PHE A 42 -0.11 -1.88 -9.99
CA PHE A 42 -1.48 -2.39 -9.99
C PHE A 42 -1.86 -2.99 -11.34
N LYS A 43 -2.57 -4.12 -11.30
CA LYS A 43 -2.96 -4.96 -12.46
C LYS A 43 -1.79 -5.51 -13.28
N SER A 44 -0.54 -5.38 -12.81
CA SER A 44 0.58 -6.00 -13.49
C SER A 44 0.46 -7.52 -13.44
N MET A 45 0.71 -8.17 -14.58
CA MET A 45 0.80 -9.62 -14.67
C MET A 45 2.22 -10.11 -14.41
N ASP A 46 3.21 -9.23 -14.43
CA ASP A 46 4.60 -9.61 -14.16
C ASP A 46 4.86 -9.76 -12.65
N LYS A 47 5.71 -10.71 -12.29
CA LYS A 47 6.36 -10.71 -10.97
C LYS A 47 7.66 -9.92 -11.05
N TRP A 48 7.89 -9.02 -10.09
CA TRP A 48 9.16 -8.29 -9.99
C TRP A 48 10.21 -9.01 -9.12
N TRP A 49 9.81 -10.07 -8.41
CA TRP A 49 10.63 -10.88 -7.51
C TRP A 49 10.56 -12.37 -7.88
N GLY A 50 11.44 -13.19 -7.27
CA GLY A 50 11.43 -14.64 -7.45
C GLY A 50 11.78 -15.06 -8.88
N ASP A 51 10.97 -15.95 -9.45
CA ASP A 51 11.16 -16.50 -10.81
C ASP A 51 10.85 -15.51 -11.94
N ARG A 52 10.33 -14.32 -11.61
CA ARG A 52 9.91 -13.27 -12.55
C ARG A 52 8.95 -13.77 -13.64
N LYS A 53 8.25 -14.89 -13.39
CA LYS A 53 7.22 -15.41 -14.30
C LYS A 53 5.93 -14.60 -14.17
N GLN A 54 5.02 -14.82 -15.11
CA GLN A 54 3.68 -14.26 -15.06
C GLN A 54 2.91 -14.75 -13.82
N ARG A 55 2.08 -13.87 -13.27
CA ARG A 55 1.09 -14.17 -12.23
C ARG A 55 -0.13 -14.82 -12.89
N THR A 56 -0.85 -15.63 -12.12
CA THR A 56 -2.15 -16.19 -12.55
C THR A 56 -3.29 -15.20 -12.39
N ILE A 57 -3.14 -14.24 -11.48
CA ILE A 57 -4.05 -13.13 -11.24
C ILE A 57 -3.28 -11.80 -11.31
N PRO A 58 -3.88 -10.72 -11.85
CA PRO A 58 -3.24 -9.41 -11.85
C PRO A 58 -2.91 -8.97 -10.44
N HIS A 59 -1.82 -8.22 -10.28
CA HIS A 59 -1.42 -7.65 -9.01
C HIS A 59 -2.53 -6.74 -8.45
N GLU A 60 -3.02 -7.07 -7.26
CA GLU A 60 -4.17 -6.43 -6.62
C GLU A 60 -3.86 -5.04 -6.03
N GLY A 61 -2.57 -4.68 -5.92
CA GLY A 61 -2.12 -3.46 -5.30
C GLY A 61 -0.83 -2.92 -5.92
N LEU A 62 -0.05 -2.24 -5.09
CA LEU A 62 1.22 -1.61 -5.45
C LEU A 62 2.28 -2.01 -4.42
N ASP A 63 3.47 -2.37 -4.89
CA ASP A 63 4.60 -2.69 -4.02
C ASP A 63 5.59 -1.51 -3.97
N LEU A 64 5.73 -0.89 -2.80
CA LEU A 64 6.67 0.22 -2.57
C LEU A 64 7.92 -0.31 -1.86
N CYS A 65 9.07 -0.19 -2.50
CA CYS A 65 10.35 -0.52 -1.87
C CYS A 65 11.56 0.27 -2.34
N LEU A 66 11.51 0.96 -3.46
CA LEU A 66 12.65 1.69 -4.01
C LEU A 66 12.32 3.17 -4.14
N TYR A 67 13.28 4.01 -3.84
CA TYR A 67 13.16 5.46 -4.02
C TYR A 67 14.49 6.04 -4.49
N LYS A 68 14.46 7.19 -5.17
CA LYS A 68 15.67 8.00 -5.40
C LYS A 68 15.78 9.14 -4.40
N ASP A 69 17.01 9.39 -3.97
CA ASP A 69 17.36 10.59 -3.23
C ASP A 69 17.57 11.81 -4.17
N PRO A 70 17.75 13.03 -3.63
CA PRO A 70 18.02 14.22 -4.45
C PRO A 70 19.31 14.16 -5.28
N GLN A 71 20.22 13.24 -4.96
CA GLN A 71 21.45 13.00 -5.73
C GLN A 71 21.22 11.99 -6.88
N GLY A 72 20.01 11.43 -6.99
CA GLY A 72 19.65 10.44 -8.00
C GLY A 72 20.06 9.00 -7.64
N THR A 73 20.55 8.77 -6.42
CA THR A 73 20.91 7.42 -5.95
C THR A 73 19.65 6.65 -5.61
N ILE A 74 19.54 5.40 -6.09
CA ILE A 74 18.43 4.52 -5.76
C ILE A 74 18.71 3.80 -4.43
N HIS A 75 17.79 3.95 -3.49
CA HIS A 75 17.78 3.30 -2.18
C HIS A 75 16.61 2.34 -2.07
N SER A 76 16.67 1.44 -1.07
CA SER A 76 15.56 0.58 -0.71
C SER A 76 15.03 0.88 0.70
N LEU A 77 13.73 0.67 0.90
CA LEU A 77 13.13 0.60 2.22
C LEU A 77 13.69 -0.62 2.98
N ASP A 78 13.54 -0.60 4.30
CA ASP A 78 13.97 -1.68 5.20
C ASP A 78 12.88 -2.07 6.21
N SER A 79 13.15 -3.10 7.02
CA SER A 79 12.20 -3.58 8.04
C SER A 79 11.94 -2.58 9.18
N GLN A 80 12.78 -1.56 9.33
CA GLN A 80 12.60 -0.51 10.33
C GLN A 80 11.70 0.62 9.83
N THR A 81 11.44 0.67 8.52
CA THR A 81 10.62 1.70 7.89
C THR A 81 9.20 1.63 8.45
N ARG A 82 8.80 2.72 9.11
CA ARG A 82 7.46 2.95 9.69
C ARG A 82 6.54 3.55 8.65
N ILE A 83 5.30 3.08 8.62
CA ILE A 83 4.30 3.45 7.61
C ILE A 83 3.21 4.30 8.28
N PRO A 84 2.95 5.52 7.77
CA PRO A 84 1.83 6.34 8.22
C PRO A 84 0.48 5.86 7.67
N ALA A 85 -0.59 6.11 8.41
CA ALA A 85 -1.94 6.05 7.87
C ALA A 85 -2.17 7.13 6.81
N LEU A 86 -2.76 6.75 5.68
CA LEU A 86 -3.08 7.65 4.56
C LEU A 86 -4.17 8.67 4.89
N PHE A 87 -5.19 8.23 5.64
CA PHE A 87 -6.34 9.03 6.05
C PHE A 87 -6.80 8.62 7.45
N ASN A 88 -7.70 9.43 8.03
CA ASN A 88 -8.44 9.03 9.21
C ASN A 88 -9.27 7.79 8.92
N GLY A 89 -9.47 6.95 9.93
CA GLY A 89 -10.30 5.76 9.78
C GLY A 89 -10.20 4.83 10.96
N ARG A 90 -10.47 3.57 10.69
CA ARG A 90 -10.50 2.50 11.68
C ARG A 90 -9.89 1.23 11.12
N VAL A 91 -9.15 0.51 11.95
CA VAL A 91 -8.70 -0.85 11.63
C VAL A 91 -9.89 -1.79 11.70
N VAL A 92 -10.22 -2.41 10.58
CA VAL A 92 -11.37 -3.34 10.48
C VAL A 92 -10.95 -4.79 10.40
N LYS A 93 -9.68 -5.06 10.08
CA LYS A 93 -9.12 -6.42 10.11
C LYS A 93 -7.61 -6.39 10.32
N ILE A 94 -7.10 -7.39 11.04
CA ILE A 94 -5.69 -7.79 11.02
C ILE A 94 -5.64 -9.29 10.73
N MET A 95 -4.85 -9.71 9.75
CA MET A 95 -4.75 -11.11 9.33
C MET A 95 -3.32 -11.56 9.07
N LYS A 96 -3.08 -12.87 9.15
CA LYS A 96 -1.76 -13.45 8.82
C LYS A 96 -1.47 -13.29 7.33
N ASP A 97 -0.21 -13.01 7.04
CA ASP A 97 0.31 -12.78 5.70
C ASP A 97 1.60 -13.61 5.47
N PHE A 98 2.05 -13.72 4.23
CA PHE A 98 3.20 -14.54 3.88
C PHE A 98 4.53 -13.94 4.38
N LEU A 99 4.63 -12.61 4.57
CA LEU A 99 5.80 -11.92 5.13
C LEU A 99 5.59 -11.36 6.54
N GLY A 100 4.37 -11.43 7.10
CA GLY A 100 4.07 -10.82 8.40
C GLY A 100 2.57 -10.80 8.65
N LEU A 101 2.01 -9.61 8.86
CA LEU A 101 0.58 -9.39 8.97
C LEU A 101 0.09 -8.44 7.87
N THR A 102 -1.21 -8.51 7.62
CA THR A 102 -1.93 -7.55 6.79
C THR A 102 -2.92 -6.80 7.66
N MET A 103 -2.94 -5.48 7.54
CA MET A 103 -3.94 -4.62 8.16
C MET A 103 -4.91 -4.09 7.10
N VAL A 104 -6.21 -4.17 7.39
CA VAL A 104 -7.26 -3.53 6.59
C VAL A 104 -7.77 -2.33 7.37
N MET A 105 -7.75 -1.16 6.73
CA MET A 105 -8.27 0.08 7.26
C MET A 105 -9.44 0.55 6.41
N GLU A 106 -10.58 0.77 7.06
CA GLU A 106 -11.71 1.49 6.49
C GLU A 106 -11.54 2.97 6.84
N HIS A 107 -11.76 3.86 5.87
CA HIS A 107 -11.55 5.29 6.04
C HIS A 107 -12.85 6.03 6.30
N ASP A 108 -12.74 7.12 7.08
CA ASP A 108 -13.88 8.00 7.34
C ASP A 108 -14.39 8.57 5.98
N PRO A 109 -15.70 8.59 5.74
CA PRO A 109 -16.26 9.11 4.49
C PRO A 109 -15.99 10.61 4.37
N VAL A 110 -15.80 11.09 3.14
CA VAL A 110 -15.62 12.53 2.86
C VAL A 110 -16.95 13.28 3.00
N ASP A 111 -18.04 12.65 2.57
CA ASP A 111 -19.42 13.09 2.75
C ASP A 111 -20.36 11.88 2.78
N GLU A 112 -21.62 12.08 3.16
CA GLU A 112 -22.61 10.99 3.32
C GLU A 112 -22.93 10.24 2.02
N SER A 113 -22.65 10.82 0.86
CA SER A 113 -22.93 10.23 -0.45
C SER A 113 -21.75 9.49 -1.06
N ALA A 114 -20.55 9.68 -0.50
CA ALA A 114 -19.33 9.07 -0.99
C ALA A 114 -19.35 7.53 -0.79
N PRO A 115 -18.88 6.73 -1.77
CA PRO A 115 -18.69 5.32 -1.54
C PRO A 115 -17.70 5.10 -0.40
N GLY A 116 -17.88 4.02 0.34
CA GLY A 116 -16.92 3.57 1.33
C GLY A 116 -15.56 3.31 0.69
N PHE A 117 -14.50 3.51 1.46
CA PHE A 117 -13.12 3.36 0.98
C PHE A 117 -12.29 2.62 2.01
N LEU A 118 -11.45 1.70 1.51
CA LEU A 118 -10.50 0.97 2.34
C LEU A 118 -9.12 0.95 1.71
N THR A 119 -8.12 0.81 2.58
CA THR A 119 -6.75 0.47 2.21
C THR A 119 -6.32 -0.79 2.95
N ILE A 120 -5.47 -1.58 2.31
CA ILE A 120 -4.93 -2.82 2.84
C ILE A 120 -3.41 -2.71 2.82
N PHE A 121 -2.79 -2.75 3.99
CA PHE A 121 -1.35 -2.69 4.18
C PHE A 121 -0.84 -4.11 4.45
N GLY A 122 -0.25 -4.73 3.43
CA GLY A 122 0.39 -6.03 3.51
C GLY A 122 1.84 -5.94 3.99
N HIS A 123 2.39 -7.09 4.39
CA HIS A 123 3.79 -7.25 4.80
C HIS A 123 4.16 -6.30 5.94
N ALA A 124 3.27 -6.18 6.91
CA ALA A 124 3.36 -5.22 7.99
C ALA A 124 3.58 -5.90 9.35
N ASN A 125 4.25 -5.18 10.24
CA ASN A 125 4.28 -5.40 11.67
C ASN A 125 3.47 -4.26 12.32
N PRO A 126 2.18 -4.48 12.66
CA PRO A 126 1.33 -3.47 13.29
C PRO A 126 1.99 -2.87 14.54
N ALA A 127 1.76 -1.58 14.77
CA ALA A 127 2.16 -0.94 16.02
C ALA A 127 1.54 -1.68 17.23
N LYS A 128 2.22 -1.63 18.38
CA LYS A 128 1.88 -2.45 19.57
C LYS A 128 0.43 -2.27 20.04
N ASP A 129 -0.12 -1.08 19.87
CA ASP A 129 -1.46 -0.70 20.29
C ASP A 129 -2.51 -0.80 19.16
N MET A 130 -2.14 -1.38 18.02
CA MET A 130 -2.99 -1.54 16.86
C MET A 130 -3.84 -2.81 16.97
N HIS A 131 -5.16 -2.64 16.98
CA HIS A 131 -6.13 -3.73 17.06
C HIS A 131 -7.40 -3.41 16.26
N VAL A 132 -8.19 -4.43 15.93
CA VAL A 132 -9.49 -4.25 15.26
C VAL A 132 -10.39 -3.33 16.10
N GLY A 133 -11.07 -2.41 15.45
CA GLY A 133 -11.91 -1.37 16.07
C GLY A 133 -11.17 -0.08 16.41
N ARG A 134 -9.82 -0.08 16.44
CA ARG A 134 -9.04 1.12 16.76
C ARG A 134 -9.24 2.20 15.70
N ARG A 135 -9.56 3.42 16.15
CA ARG A 135 -9.51 4.63 15.32
C ARG A 135 -8.07 5.11 15.18
N VAL A 136 -7.74 5.57 13.98
CA VAL A 136 -6.41 6.04 13.59
C VAL A 136 -6.56 7.41 12.92
N LYS A 137 -5.63 8.32 13.20
CA LYS A 137 -5.55 9.60 12.51
C LYS A 137 -4.61 9.52 11.31
N LYS A 138 -4.90 10.31 10.28
CA LYS A 138 -3.98 10.54 9.17
C LYS A 138 -2.58 10.90 9.70
N GLY A 139 -1.56 10.26 9.14
CA GLY A 139 -0.15 10.45 9.50
C GLY A 139 0.29 9.71 10.77
N GLU A 140 -0.60 9.08 11.53
CA GLU A 140 -0.23 8.21 12.65
C GLU A 140 0.55 7.00 12.14
N MET A 141 1.64 6.63 12.82
CA MET A 141 2.46 5.46 12.47
C MET A 141 1.69 4.19 12.81
N ILE A 142 1.25 3.44 11.80
CA ILE A 142 0.35 2.29 11.99
C ILE A 142 1.07 0.95 12.04
N CYS A 143 2.22 0.84 11.36
CA CYS A 143 3.01 -0.37 11.31
C CYS A 143 4.45 -0.04 10.88
N SER A 144 5.33 -1.04 10.97
CA SER A 144 6.59 -1.05 10.22
C SER A 144 6.56 -2.17 9.18
N LEU A 145 7.53 -2.16 8.25
CA LEU A 145 7.67 -3.26 7.29
C LEU A 145 8.08 -4.55 8.01
N SER A 146 7.45 -5.65 7.63
CA SER A 146 7.84 -6.97 8.06
C SER A 146 8.84 -7.57 7.08
N TRP A 147 9.93 -8.10 7.63
CA TRP A 147 10.94 -8.79 6.86
C TRP A 147 11.42 -10.03 7.64
N PRO A 148 11.39 -11.23 7.04
CA PRO A 148 11.96 -12.40 7.69
C PRO A 148 13.50 -12.34 7.66
N ASP A 149 14.15 -12.86 8.71
CA ASP A 149 15.62 -12.94 8.80
C ASP A 149 16.28 -13.69 7.64
N LYS A 150 15.52 -14.56 6.97
CA LYS A 150 15.92 -15.26 5.75
C LYS A 150 14.95 -14.91 4.60
N PRO A 151 15.43 -14.25 3.53
CA PRO A 151 14.60 -13.94 2.37
C PRO A 151 14.01 -15.23 1.78
N LYS A 152 12.68 -15.29 1.66
CA LYS A 152 11.97 -16.46 1.11
C LYS A 152 12.13 -16.62 -0.39
N SER A 153 12.67 -15.61 -1.09
CA SER A 153 12.82 -15.61 -2.54
C SER A 153 13.92 -14.66 -3.00
N GLN A 154 14.64 -15.03 -4.05
CA GLN A 154 15.68 -14.20 -4.65
C GLN A 154 15.09 -12.89 -5.19
N GLY A 155 15.81 -11.78 -4.93
CA GLY A 155 15.43 -10.45 -5.43
C GLY A 155 14.20 -9.83 -4.77
N LEU A 156 13.64 -10.46 -3.74
CA LEU A 156 12.63 -9.84 -2.89
C LEU A 156 13.32 -8.84 -1.96
N LEU A 157 12.76 -7.64 -1.85
CA LEU A 157 13.20 -6.58 -0.92
C LEU A 157 12.11 -6.33 0.12
N PRO A 158 12.45 -5.79 1.31
CA PRO A 158 11.44 -5.23 2.21
C PRO A 158 10.59 -4.22 1.46
N HIS A 159 9.27 -4.43 1.47
CA HIS A 159 8.34 -3.60 0.70
C HIS A 159 7.01 -3.49 1.42
N LEU A 160 6.36 -2.34 1.24
CA LEU A 160 4.95 -2.20 1.56
C LEU A 160 4.14 -2.70 0.37
N HIS A 161 3.30 -3.70 0.57
CA HIS A 161 2.20 -3.96 -0.36
C HIS A 161 1.00 -3.11 0.05
N ILE A 162 0.49 -2.27 -0.83
CA ILE A 162 -0.72 -1.48 -0.59
C ILE A 162 -1.79 -1.79 -1.63
N THR A 163 -2.97 -2.21 -1.17
CA THR A 163 -4.20 -2.29 -1.99
C THR A 163 -5.14 -1.15 -1.60
N ALA A 164 -5.87 -0.61 -2.56
CA ALA A 164 -6.94 0.35 -2.33
C ALA A 164 -8.24 -0.11 -3.01
N GLY A 165 -9.39 0.17 -2.39
CA GLY A 165 -10.67 -0.18 -3.00
C GLY A 165 -11.84 0.62 -2.46
N THR A 166 -12.88 0.74 -3.28
CA THR A 166 -14.15 1.36 -2.93
C THR A 166 -15.26 0.33 -2.81
N PHE A 167 -16.27 0.64 -1.99
CA PHE A 167 -17.42 -0.23 -1.78
C PHE A 167 -18.70 0.59 -1.56
N SER A 168 -19.84 0.08 -2.05
CA SER A 168 -21.15 0.72 -1.92
C SER A 168 -22.11 -0.03 -1.00
N SER A 169 -21.68 -1.17 -0.46
CA SER A 169 -22.42 -2.00 0.49
C SER A 169 -21.46 -2.62 1.49
N GLU A 170 -22.02 -3.21 2.56
CA GLU A 170 -21.23 -3.78 3.64
C GLU A 170 -20.18 -4.77 3.15
N ILE A 171 -18.95 -4.63 3.68
CA ILE A 171 -17.87 -5.57 3.43
C ILE A 171 -17.84 -6.59 4.57
N PRO A 172 -17.93 -7.90 4.28
CA PRO A 172 -17.77 -8.93 5.30
C PRO A 172 -16.29 -9.07 5.69
N TYR A 173 -15.78 -8.14 6.50
CA TYR A 173 -14.34 -8.04 6.84
C TYR A 173 -13.76 -9.34 7.37
N ASP A 174 -14.52 -10.12 8.15
CA ASP A 174 -14.08 -11.42 8.67
C ASP A 174 -13.76 -12.44 7.58
N LYS A 175 -14.41 -12.35 6.42
CA LYS A 175 -14.18 -13.25 5.28
C LYS A 175 -13.05 -12.82 4.36
N LEU A 176 -12.53 -11.59 4.49
CA LEU A 176 -11.44 -11.12 3.66
C LEU A 176 -10.17 -11.95 3.90
N THR A 177 -9.55 -12.35 2.80
CA THR A 177 -8.22 -12.96 2.71
C THR A 177 -7.59 -12.50 1.39
N TRP A 178 -6.27 -12.64 1.21
CA TRP A 178 -5.64 -12.32 -0.08
C TRP A 178 -6.28 -13.04 -1.29
N LYS A 179 -6.78 -14.27 -1.09
CA LYS A 179 -7.50 -15.02 -2.14
C LYS A 179 -8.90 -14.46 -2.42
N VAL A 180 -9.55 -13.89 -1.40
CA VAL A 180 -10.95 -13.42 -1.47
C VAL A 180 -11.05 -11.96 -1.90
N ILE A 181 -10.07 -11.12 -1.55
CA ILE A 181 -10.08 -9.68 -1.85
C ILE A 181 -10.38 -9.39 -3.33
N PRO A 182 -9.64 -9.96 -4.32
CA PRO A 182 -9.90 -9.66 -5.73
C PRO A 182 -11.25 -10.19 -6.25
N ALA A 183 -11.86 -11.14 -5.54
CA ALA A 183 -13.10 -11.80 -5.91
C ALA A 183 -14.33 -11.28 -5.13
N THR A 184 -14.15 -10.28 -4.26
CA THR A 184 -15.23 -9.76 -3.41
C THR A 184 -16.15 -8.84 -4.21
N PRO A 185 -17.42 -9.20 -4.47
CA PRO A 185 -18.26 -8.43 -5.40
C PRO A 185 -18.59 -7.00 -4.94
N SER A 186 -18.64 -6.77 -3.63
CA SER A 186 -18.89 -5.44 -3.05
C SER A 186 -17.66 -4.54 -3.02
N LEU A 187 -16.48 -5.05 -3.38
CA LEU A 187 -15.21 -4.32 -3.34
C LEU A 187 -14.65 -4.12 -4.76
N THR A 188 -14.56 -2.87 -5.19
CA THR A 188 -13.89 -2.50 -6.45
C THR A 188 -12.48 -2.04 -6.14
N LEU A 189 -11.48 -2.82 -6.56
CA LEU A 189 -10.07 -2.43 -6.43
C LEU A 189 -9.72 -1.30 -7.40
N ILE A 190 -8.99 -0.31 -6.90
CA ILE A 190 -8.53 0.84 -7.66
C ILE A 190 -7.02 0.97 -7.57
N ASP A 191 -6.43 1.65 -8.55
CA ASP A 191 -4.99 1.91 -8.58
C ASP A 191 -4.60 2.76 -7.36
N PRO A 192 -3.76 2.28 -6.43
CA PRO A 192 -3.33 3.03 -5.26
C PRO A 192 -2.22 4.05 -5.58
N LEU A 193 -1.62 4.03 -6.78
CA LEU A 193 -0.51 4.93 -7.12
C LEU A 193 -0.83 6.42 -6.92
N PRO A 194 -2.03 6.93 -7.27
CA PRO A 194 -2.40 8.32 -6.99
C PRO A 194 -2.44 8.68 -5.50
N LEU A 195 -2.57 7.70 -4.59
CA LEU A 195 -2.53 7.95 -3.14
C LEU A 195 -1.16 8.38 -2.63
N LEU A 196 -0.09 8.13 -3.39
CA LEU A 196 1.24 8.57 -2.97
C LEU A 196 1.39 10.09 -3.05
N ASP A 197 0.66 10.74 -3.97
CA ASP A 197 0.73 12.19 -4.25
C ASP A 197 2.19 12.68 -4.34
N TRP A 198 3.04 11.90 -5.02
CA TRP A 198 4.48 12.11 -5.09
C TRP A 198 5.04 11.72 -6.45
N PRO A 199 6.14 12.34 -6.92
CA PRO A 199 6.82 11.92 -8.14
C PRO A 199 7.22 10.44 -8.10
N PHE A 200 7.20 9.81 -9.28
CA PHE A 200 7.67 8.45 -9.46
C PHE A 200 8.24 8.23 -10.86
N GLU A 201 9.12 7.23 -10.97
CA GLU A 201 9.62 6.68 -12.21
C GLU A 201 9.31 5.19 -12.31
N ILE A 202 8.90 4.73 -13.50
CA ILE A 202 8.78 3.31 -13.82
C ILE A 202 10.00 2.93 -14.66
N LEU A 203 10.87 2.07 -14.12
CA LEU A 203 12.03 1.56 -14.84
C LEU A 203 11.60 0.71 -16.03
N LYS A 204 12.29 0.88 -17.15
CA LYS A 204 12.10 0.01 -18.32
C LYS A 204 12.62 -1.39 -18.01
N SER A 205 11.83 -2.40 -18.36
CA SER A 205 12.19 -3.83 -18.32
C SER A 205 13.24 -4.19 -19.34
#